data_AF-A0A923PJN6-F1
#
_entry.id   AF-A0A923PJN6-F1
#
_cell.length_a   1.000
_cell.length_b   1.000
_cell.length_c   1.000
_cell.angle_alpha   90.00
_cell.angle_beta   90.00
_cell.angle_gamma   90.00
#
_symmetry.space_group_name_H-M   'P 1'
#
loop_
_entity.id
_entity.type
_entity.pdbx_description
1 polymer ?
#
loop_
_entity_poly.entity_id
_entity_poly.type
_entity_poly.pdbx_seq_one_letter_code
_entity_poly.pdbx_strand_id
1 'polypeptide(L)'
;MKIHKDYIEHYRGKSKLLADNIGNLRYDALSDLIEKITNKLYEDGLADKKRRRVKLASTLFNASKLINEGKVEIEESWRISKPFISDYE
;
A
#
# COMPACT_ATOMS: atom_id res chain seq x y z
N MET A 1 -16.91 -8.14 17.99
CA MET A 1 -16.90 -7.81 16.55
C MET A 1 -15.50 -8.03 16.01
N LYS A 2 -15.28 -8.90 15.00
CA LYS A 2 -13.96 -9.05 14.37
C LYS A 2 -13.67 -7.75 13.61
N ILE A 3 -12.71 -6.97 14.09
CA ILE A 3 -12.30 -5.69 13.48
C ILE A 3 -11.47 -5.96 12.21
N HIS A 4 -10.90 -7.16 12.08
CA HIS A 4 -10.14 -7.60 10.90
C HIS A 4 -11.00 -8.53 10.04
N LYS A 5 -11.51 -8.00 8.93
CA LYS A 5 -12.19 -8.77 7.88
C LYS A 5 -11.14 -9.52 7.06
N ASP A 6 -11.47 -10.72 6.62
CA ASP A 6 -10.70 -11.54 5.68
C ASP A 6 -11.14 -11.32 4.22
N TYR A 7 -12.05 -10.37 4.00
CA TYR A 7 -12.51 -9.90 2.70
C TYR A 7 -12.50 -8.37 2.65
N ILE A 8 -12.52 -7.83 1.44
CA ILE A 8 -12.66 -6.40 1.19
C ILE A 8 -14.13 -6.12 0.93
N GLU A 9 -14.73 -5.25 1.74
CA GLU A 9 -16.10 -4.80 1.51
C GLU A 9 -16.23 -4.14 0.13
N HIS A 10 -17.33 -4.42 -0.54
CA HIS A 10 -17.62 -3.94 -1.90
C HIS A 10 -16.69 -4.48 -3.00
N TYR A 11 -15.77 -5.40 -2.69
CA TYR A 11 -14.99 -6.11 -3.69
C TYR A 11 -15.43 -7.57 -3.79
N ARG A 12 -16.04 -7.93 -4.92
CA ARG A 12 -16.55 -9.29 -5.18
C ARG A 12 -15.53 -10.20 -5.87
N GLY A 13 -14.36 -9.68 -6.24
CA GLY A 13 -13.32 -10.44 -6.92
C GLY A 13 -12.51 -11.34 -5.99
N LYS A 14 -11.75 -12.26 -6.58
CA LYS A 14 -10.75 -13.06 -5.84
C LYS A 14 -9.51 -12.22 -5.55
N SER A 15 -8.72 -12.63 -4.55
CA SER A 15 -7.47 -11.96 -4.17
C SER A 15 -6.50 -11.79 -5.33
N LYS A 16 -6.37 -12.81 -6.19
CA LYS A 16 -5.54 -12.73 -7.41
C LYS A 16 -5.95 -11.58 -8.33
N LEU A 17 -7.24 -11.48 -8.66
CA LEU A 17 -7.75 -10.42 -9.54
C LEU A 17 -7.52 -9.04 -8.93
N LEU A 18 -7.56 -8.92 -7.60
CA LEU A 18 -7.28 -7.65 -6.94
C LEU A 18 -5.82 -7.25 -7.09
N ALA A 19 -4.92 -8.21 -6.86
CA ALA A 19 -3.50 -8.01 -7.01
C ALA A 19 -3.15 -7.62 -8.45
N ASP A 20 -3.74 -8.30 -9.45
CA ASP A 20 -3.55 -7.98 -10.86
C ASP A 20 -4.04 -6.54 -11.16
N ASN A 21 -5.23 -6.16 -10.68
CA ASN A 21 -5.78 -4.82 -10.90
C ASN A 21 -4.94 -3.72 -10.25
N ILE A 22 -4.43 -3.95 -9.04
CA ILE A 22 -3.54 -3.01 -8.34
C ILE A 22 -2.19 -2.93 -9.05
N GLY A 23 -1.61 -4.07 -9.43
CA GLY A 23 -0.30 -4.14 -10.09
C GLY A 23 -0.28 -3.55 -11.50
N ASN A 24 -1.43 -3.49 -12.17
CA ASN A 24 -1.60 -2.87 -13.49
C ASN A 24 -1.82 -1.35 -13.42
N LEU A 25 -1.89 -0.75 -12.22
CA LEU A 25 -1.91 0.70 -12.10
C LEU A 25 -0.63 1.28 -12.70
N ARG A 26 -0.77 2.44 -13.35
CA ARG A 26 0.39 3.25 -13.72
C ARG A 26 1.18 3.57 -12.45
N TYR A 27 2.51 3.57 -12.56
CA TYR A 27 3.38 3.60 -11.39
C TYR A 27 3.17 4.82 -10.48
N ASP A 28 2.82 5.98 -11.01
CA ASP A 28 2.41 7.14 -10.20
C ASP A 28 1.12 6.86 -9.39
N ALA A 29 0.08 6.33 -10.03
CA ALA A 29 -1.17 5.96 -9.38
C ALA A 29 -0.98 4.81 -8.36
N LEU A 30 -0.07 3.88 -8.64
CA LEU A 30 0.30 2.81 -7.70
C LEU A 30 1.01 3.40 -6.47
N SER A 31 1.96 4.32 -6.66
CA SER A 31 2.62 5.02 -5.56
C SER A 31 1.65 5.78 -4.67
N ASP A 32 0.67 6.47 -5.28
CA ASP A 32 -0.41 7.17 -4.56
C ASP A 32 -1.28 6.21 -3.72
N LEU A 33 -1.52 4.98 -4.21
CA LEU A 33 -2.25 3.96 -3.45
C LEU A 33 -1.40 3.43 -2.29
N ILE A 34 -0.12 3.15 -2.56
CA ILE A 34 0.82 2.65 -1.56
C ILE A 34 0.97 3.65 -0.41
N GLU A 35 1.05 4.94 -0.68
CA GLU A 35 1.09 5.98 0.35
C GLU A 35 -0.15 5.95 1.27
N LYS A 36 -1.34 5.72 0.71
CA LYS A 36 -2.57 5.58 1.51
C LYS A 36 -2.50 4.34 2.41
N ILE A 37 -1.96 3.24 1.90
CA ILE A 37 -1.78 1.99 2.66
C ILE A 37 -0.76 2.19 3.79
N THR A 38 0.39 2.81 3.51
CA THR A 38 1.45 3.05 4.52
C THR A 38 0.96 3.95 5.64
N ASN A 39 0.23 5.02 5.29
CA ASN A 39 -0.40 5.92 6.26
C ASN A 39 -1.40 5.17 7.16
N LYS A 40 -2.27 4.35 6.58
CA LYS A 40 -3.25 3.55 7.35
C LYS A 40 -2.57 2.60 8.35
N LEU A 41 -1.49 1.92 7.95
CA LEU A 41 -0.71 1.04 8.82
C LEU A 41 -0.01 1.81 9.95
N TYR A 42 0.51 2.99 9.64
CA TYR A 42 1.13 3.88 10.63
C TYR A 42 0.10 4.33 11.68
N GLU A 43 -1.09 4.75 11.25
CA GLU A 43 -2.20 5.12 12.15
C GLU A 43 -2.63 3.97 13.07
N ASP A 44 -2.69 2.74 12.53
CA ASP A 44 -2.99 1.56 13.36
C ASP A 44 -1.88 1.31 14.38
N GLY A 45 -0.62 1.48 13.98
CA GLY A 45 0.52 1.44 14.90
C GLY A 45 0.41 2.48 16.02
N LEU A 46 0.00 3.72 15.70
CA LEU A 46 -0.25 4.75 16.71
C LEU A 46 -1.39 4.35 17.66
N ALA A 47 -2.48 3.78 17.14
CA ALA A 47 -3.60 3.33 17.94
C ALA A 47 -3.19 2.20 18.91
N ASP A 48 -2.39 1.24 18.46
CA ASP A 48 -1.89 0.15 19.31
C ASP A 48 -0.84 0.60 20.32
N LYS A 49 0.00 1.59 19.95
CA LYS A 49 0.92 2.23 20.89
C LYS A 49 0.16 2.90 22.04
N LYS A 50 -0.92 3.64 21.73
CA LYS A 50 -1.81 4.24 22.74
C LYS A 50 -2.43 3.20 23.68
N ARG A 51 -2.72 1.99 23.18
CA ARG A 51 -3.22 0.84 23.96
C ARG A 51 -2.12 0.03 24.66
N ARG A 52 -0.87 0.53 24.71
CA ARG A 52 0.31 -0.13 25.30
C ARG A 52 0.70 -1.46 24.66
N ARG A 53 0.26 -1.73 23.41
CA ARG A 53 0.66 -2.92 22.63
C ARG A 53 1.93 -2.64 21.84
N VAL A 54 3.03 -2.39 22.56
CA VAL A 54 4.26 -1.83 22.00
C VAL A 54 4.85 -2.69 20.87
N LYS A 55 4.89 -4.01 21.04
CA LYS A 55 5.42 -4.92 20.00
C LYS A 55 4.60 -4.86 18.72
N LEU A 56 3.26 -4.89 18.84
CA LEU A 56 2.35 -4.80 17.69
C LEU A 56 2.49 -3.46 16.96
N ALA A 57 2.50 -2.36 17.71
CA ALA A 57 2.73 -1.03 17.16
C ALA A 57 4.06 -0.94 16.39
N SER A 58 5.14 -1.46 16.99
CA SER A 58 6.47 -1.49 16.35
C SER A 58 6.45 -2.27 15.04
N THR A 59 5.79 -3.44 15.00
CA THR A 59 5.64 -4.23 13.78
C THR A 59 4.86 -3.47 12.69
N LEU A 60 3.79 -2.75 13.05
CA LEU A 60 3.02 -1.94 12.10
C LEU A 60 3.81 -0.74 11.57
N PHE A 61 4.57 -0.06 12.43
CA PHE A 61 5.47 1.02 11.99
C PHE A 61 6.54 0.50 11.03
N ASN A 62 7.11 -0.68 11.31
CA ASN A 62 8.11 -1.29 10.44
C ASN A 62 7.50 -1.69 9.08
N ALA A 63 6.29 -2.26 9.08
CA ALA A 63 5.58 -2.57 7.84
C ALA A 63 5.32 -1.30 7.01
N SER A 64 4.82 -0.23 7.64
CA SER A 64 4.62 1.07 6.99
C SER A 64 5.91 1.61 6.37
N LYS A 65 7.04 1.55 7.10
CA LYS A 65 8.36 1.97 6.60
C LYS A 65 8.81 1.17 5.37
N LEU A 66 8.80 -0.17 5.46
CA LEU A 66 9.26 -1.03 4.37
C LEU A 66 8.40 -0.90 3.11
N ILE A 67 7.08 -0.78 3.27
CA ILE A 67 6.18 -0.54 2.13
C ILE A 67 6.45 0.85 1.52
N ASN A 68 6.71 1.86 2.34
CA ASN A 68 7.06 3.19 1.86
C ASN A 68 8.42 3.23 1.14
N GLU A 69 9.39 2.40 1.55
CA GLU A 69 10.63 2.21 0.79
C GLU A 69 10.34 1.60 -0.59
N GLY A 70 9.44 0.61 -0.66
CA GLY A 70 8.96 0.09 -1.95
C GLY A 70 8.25 1.13 -2.82
N LYS A 71 7.55 2.10 -2.22
CA LYS A 71 6.95 3.24 -2.94
C LYS A 71 8.01 4.03 -3.71
N VAL A 72 9.17 4.29 -3.08
CA VAL A 72 10.27 5.04 -3.70
C VAL A 72 10.79 4.32 -4.95
N GLU A 73 10.93 3.00 -4.89
CA GLU A 73 11.33 2.20 -6.05
C GLU A 73 10.28 2.21 -7.19
N ILE A 74 9.00 2.31 -6.85
CA ILE A 74 7.91 2.41 -7.84
C ILE A 74 7.87 3.82 -8.46
N GLU A 75 8.08 4.88 -7.65
CA GLU A 75 8.25 6.25 -8.15
C GLU A 75 9.46 6.35 -9.10
N GLU A 76 10.55 5.66 -8.79
CA GLU A 76 11.71 5.56 -9.67
C GLU A 76 11.39 4.78 -10.95
N SER A 77 10.65 3.68 -10.84
CA SER A 77 10.17 2.90 -11.99
C SER A 77 9.32 3.76 -12.93
N TRP A 78 8.48 4.65 -12.38
CA TRP A 78 7.76 5.67 -13.16
C TRP A 78 8.71 6.63 -13.85
N ARG A 79 9.69 7.17 -13.14
CA ARG A 79 10.66 8.12 -13.70
C ARG A 79 11.43 7.51 -14.87
N ILE A 80 11.77 6.23 -14.79
CA ILE A 80 12.46 5.47 -15.85
C ILE A 80 11.53 5.20 -17.03
N SER A 81 10.28 4.75 -16.78
CA SER A 81 9.38 4.34 -17.86
C SER A 81 8.67 5.49 -18.55
N LYS A 82 8.41 6.59 -17.84
CA LYS A 82 7.65 7.76 -18.32
C LYS A 82 8.11 8.32 -19.67
N PRO A 83 9.41 8.48 -19.97
CA PRO A 83 9.86 8.96 -21.27
C PRO A 83 9.48 8.05 -22.45
N PHE A 84 9.22 6.77 -22.22
CA PHE A 84 8.89 5.79 -23.25
C PHE A 84 7.38 5.61 -23.46
N ILE A 85 6.55 6.33 -22.70
CA ILE A 85 5.09 6.23 -22.76
C ILE A 85 4.50 7.22 -23.78
N SER A 86 5.27 8.21 -24.24
CA SER A 86 4.82 9.24 -25.19
C SER A 86 4.65 8.77 -26.65
N ASP A 87 4.76 7.48 -26.93
CA ASP A 87 4.58 6.93 -28.29
C ASP A 87 3.20 6.26 -28.50
N TYR A 88 2.28 6.34 -27.53
CA TYR A 88 0.99 5.62 -27.57
C TYR A 88 -0.25 6.39 -27.03
N GLU A 89 -0.24 7.72 -27.04
CA GLU A 89 -1.48 8.53 -26.94
C GLU A 89 -1.76 9.24 -28.27
#